data_AF-A0A8T7HNN6-F1
#
_entry.id   AF-A0A8T7HNN6-F1
#
_cell.length_a   1.000
_cell.length_b   1.000
_cell.length_c   1.000
_cell.angle_alpha   90.00
_cell.angle_beta   90.00
_cell.angle_gamma   90.00
#
_symmetry.space_group_name_H-M   'P 1'
#
loop_
_entity.id
_entity.type
_entity.pdbx_description
1 polymer ?
#
loop_
_entity_poly.entity_id
_entity_poly.type
_entity_poly.pdbx_seq_one_letter_code
_entity_poly.pdbx_strand_id
1 'polypeptide(L)' 'HSGYGLGVERVVRWLCGLENIKDAIPFPRTLLRKSP' A
#
# COMPACT_ATOMS: atom_id res chain seq x y z
N HIS A 1 23.47 -5.11 -16.11
CA HIS A 1 22.16 -5.70 -15.81
C HIS A 1 21.63 -5.02 -14.56
N SER A 2 20.43 -4.42 -14.62
CA SER A 2 19.86 -3.63 -13.53
C SER A 2 18.34 -3.84 -13.51
N GLY A 3 17.75 -3.85 -12.31
CA GLY A 3 16.31 -3.92 -12.09
C GLY A 3 15.93 -3.12 -10.85
N TYR A 4 14.66 -2.74 -10.75
CA TYR A 4 14.10 -2.05 -9.58
C TYR A 4 12.71 -2.60 -9.24
N GLY A 5 12.24 -2.32 -8.02
CA GLY A 5 10.91 -2.64 -7.55
C GLY A 5 10.17 -1.41 -7.05
N LEU A 6 8.85 -1.43 -7.14
CA LEU A 6 7.97 -0.34 -6.70
C LEU A 6 6.70 -0.92 -6.09
N GLY A 7 6.29 -0.40 -4.94
CA GLY A 7 5.03 -0.78 -4.30
C GLY A 7 3.89 0.08 -4.79
N VAL A 8 2.87 -0.51 -5.42
CA VAL A 8 1.73 0.21 -6.01
C VAL A 8 0.99 1.01 -4.95
N GLU A 9 0.73 0.42 -3.79
CA GLU A 9 0.00 1.08 -2.70
C GLU A 9 0.77 2.28 -2.13
N ARG A 10 2.10 2.24 -2.20
CA ARG A 10 2.97 3.37 -1.79
C ARG A 10 2.92 4.51 -2.80
N VAL A 11 2.87 4.18 -4.10
CA VAL A 11 2.70 5.17 -5.17
C VAL A 11 1.34 5.85 -5.05
N VAL A 12 0.27 5.07 -4.86
CA VAL A 12 -1.09 5.60 -4.69
C VAL A 12 -1.16 6.50 -3.45
N ARG A 13 -0.64 6.05 -2.31
CA ARG A 13 -0.57 6.89 -1.10
C ARG A 13 0.12 8.22 -1.35
N TRP A 14 1.25 8.21 -2.06
CA TRP A 14 2.00 9.44 -2.37
C TRP A 14 1.23 10.36 -3.32
N LEU A 15 0.70 9.83 -4.43
CA LEU A 15 -0.07 10.60 -5.41
C LEU A 15 -1.33 11.22 -4.83
N CYS A 16 -2.03 10.48 -3.96
CA CYS A 16 -3.29 10.91 -3.37
C CYS A 16 -3.12 11.62 -2.01
N GLY A 17 -1.90 11.75 -1.48
CA GLY A 17 -1.63 12.43 -0.21
C GLY A 17 -2.23 11.73 1.02
N LEU A 18 -2.38 10.40 0.99
CA LEU A 18 -3.06 9.67 2.07
C LEU A 18 -2.17 9.58 3.31
N GLU A 19 -2.76 9.80 4.49
CA GLU A 19 -2.05 9.71 5.76
C GLU A 19 -1.60 8.27 6.05
N ASN A 20 -2.45 7.27 5.79
CA ASN A 20 -2.13 5.86 5.97
C ASN A 20 -2.08 5.08 4.65
N ILE A 21 -1.23 4.05 4.57
CA ILE A 21 -1.16 3.18 3.38
C ILE A 21 -2.38 2.26 3.28
N LYS A 22 -3.04 1.98 4.40
CA LYS A 22 -4.25 1.14 4.44
C LYS A 22 -5.40 1.78 3.66
N ASP A 23 -5.41 3.10 3.55
CA ASP A 23 -6.44 3.85 2.80
C ASP A 23 -6.28 3.66 1.28
N ALA A 24 -5.11 3.20 0.83
CA ALA A 24 -4.87 2.78 -0.55
C ALA A 24 -5.20 1.29 -0.81
N ILE A 25 -5.62 0.53 0.20
CA ILE A 25 -5.83 -0.93 0.12
C ILE A 25 -7.28 -1.28 0.51
N PRO A 26 -8.09 -1.87 -0.39
CA PRO A 26 -9.48 -2.22 -0.07
C PRO A 26 -9.64 -3.22 1.10
N PHE A 27 -8.76 -4.23 1.17
CA PHE A 27 -8.77 -5.24 2.23
C PHE A 27 -7.40 -5.32 2.91
N PRO A 28 -7.05 -4.35 3.77
CA PRO A 28 -5.69 -4.24 4.29
C PRO A 28 -5.37 -5.45 5.19
N ARG A 29 -4.21 -6.05 4.95
CA ARG A 29 -3.68 -7.13 5.77
C ARG A 29 -2.68 -6.56 6.77
N THR A 30 -2.87 -6.90 8.04
CA THR A 30 -1.99 -6.49 9.14
C THR A 30 -1.86 -7.65 10.11
N LEU A 31 -0.91 -7.58 11.03
CA LEU A 31 -0.77 -8.59 12.10
C LEU A 31 -2.07 -8.82 12.89
N LEU A 32 -2.91 -7.78 13.01
CA LEU A 32 -4.17 -7.82 13.74
C LEU A 32 -5.41 -8.08 12.85
N ARG A 33 -5.26 -8.07 11.51
CA ARG A 33 -6.38 -8.20 10.55
C ARG A 33 -5.97 -9.07 9.38
N LYS A 34 -6.54 -10.29 9.33
CA LYS A 34 -6.26 -11.31 8.30
C LYS A 34 -7.45 -11.65 7.39
N SER A 35 -8.68 -11.38 7.83
CA SER A 35 -9.92 -11.60 7.07
C SER A 35 -10.57 -10.26 6.69
N PRO A 36 -11.39 -10.21 5.62
CA PRO A 36 -12.20 -9.05 5.27
C PRO A 36 -13.04 -8.53 6.42
#